data_AF-A0A832LUY2-F1
#
_entry.id   AF-A0A832LUY2-F1
#
_cell.length_a   1.000
_cell.length_b   1.000
_cell.length_c   1.000
_cell.angle_alpha   90.00
_cell.angle_beta   90.00
_cell.angle_gamma   90.00
#
_symmetry.space_group_name_H-M   'P 1'
#
loop_
_entity.id
_entity.type
_entity.pdbx_description
1 polymer ?
#
loop_
_entity_poly.entity_id
_entity_poly.type
_entity_poly.pdbx_seq_one_letter_code
_entity_poly.pdbx_strand_id
1 'polypeptide(L)'
;MKRPLFPKLRAELSIVYHADRGTISFEDPLGYVRPDLEFEHTFAALFEMFDGSHRIDQLLDRIDHPTDSNQALQHLSAFVQMLDEELILDSPSFARARQFLERDCIEPVCAGRVYPDNPTELHAFIERILAS
;
A
#
# COMPACT_ATOMS: atom_id res chain seq x y z
N MET A 1 7.57 -4.29 -8.94
CA MET A 1 6.76 -3.18 -9.51
C MET A 1 7.68 -2.01 -9.83
N LYS A 2 7.24 -1.02 -10.60
CA LYS A 2 8.07 0.14 -10.97
C LYS A 2 7.78 1.28 -9.98
N ARG A 3 8.79 1.75 -9.26
CA ARG A 3 8.64 2.82 -8.26
C ARG A 3 8.05 4.12 -8.86
N PRO A 4 7.24 4.88 -8.10
CA PRO A 4 6.78 6.19 -8.55
C PRO A 4 7.97 7.16 -8.59
N LEU A 5 8.13 7.87 -9.71
CA LEU A 5 9.21 8.87 -9.88
C LEU A 5 8.88 10.22 -9.25
N PHE A 6 7.59 10.52 -9.10
CA PHE A 6 7.03 11.71 -8.50
C PHE A 6 6.13 11.24 -7.34
N PRO A 7 6.66 11.11 -6.12
CA PRO A 7 5.89 10.61 -5.00
C PRO A 7 4.81 11.63 -4.62
N LYS A 8 3.59 11.13 -4.43
CA LYS A 8 2.43 11.91 -4.01
C LYS A 8 1.68 11.14 -2.94
N LEU A 9 1.38 11.76 -1.81
CA LEU A 9 0.50 11.17 -0.81
C LEU A 9 -0.94 11.12 -1.33
N ARG A 10 -1.67 10.07 -0.95
CA ARG A 10 -3.11 10.01 -1.17
C ARG A 10 -3.80 11.18 -0.45
N ALA A 11 -4.75 11.81 -1.13
CA ALA A 11 -5.44 13.00 -0.62
C ALA A 11 -6.37 12.69 0.56
N GLU A 12 -6.80 11.44 0.69
CA GLU A 12 -7.68 10.97 1.76
C GLU A 12 -6.93 10.71 3.07
N LEU A 13 -5.59 10.64 3.04
CA LEU A 13 -4.79 10.38 4.23
C LEU A 13 -4.62 11.65 5.07
N SER A 14 -4.76 11.51 6.38
CA SER A 14 -4.43 12.55 7.34
C SER A 14 -3.19 12.15 8.15
N ILE A 15 -2.23 13.06 8.30
CA ILE A 15 -1.04 12.83 9.12
C ILE A 15 -1.39 13.15 10.57
N VAL A 16 -1.18 12.18 11.46
CA VAL A 16 -1.42 12.32 12.90
C VAL A 16 -0.07 12.30 13.63
N TYR A 17 0.16 13.29 14.49
CA TYR A 17 1.37 13.42 15.28
C TYR A 17 1.18 12.90 16.70
N HIS A 18 2.01 11.95 17.12
CA HIS A 18 2.01 11.35 18.45
C HIS A 18 3.18 11.91 19.27
N ALA A 19 2.97 13.06 19.90
CA ALA A 19 4.01 13.78 20.63
C ALA A 19 4.63 12.99 21.81
N ASP A 20 3.87 12.09 22.42
CA ASP A 20 4.30 11.21 23.51
C ASP A 20 5.29 10.13 23.05
N ARG A 21 5.16 9.67 21.80
CA ARG A 21 6.01 8.63 21.20
C ARG A 21 7.06 9.18 20.24
N GLY A 22 6.92 10.44 19.81
CA GLY A 22 7.79 11.05 18.80
C GLY A 22 7.59 10.47 17.40
N THR A 23 6.41 9.92 17.14
CA THR A 23 6.07 9.24 15.88
C THR A 23 4.89 9.88 15.16
N ILE A 24 4.84 9.73 13.86
CA ILE A 24 3.69 10.09 13.02
C ILE A 24 3.07 8.85 12.40
N SER A 25 1.76 8.84 12.27
CA SER A 25 1.00 7.80 11.59
C SER A 25 0.08 8.41 10.54
N PHE A 26 -0.44 7.57 9.65
CA PHE A 26 -1.47 7.96 8.69
C PHE A 26 -2.84 7.44 9.14
N GLU A 27 -3.80 8.34 9.26
CA GLU A 27 -5.20 7.98 9.37
C GLU A 27 -5.77 7.80 7.96
N ASP A 28 -6.14 6.57 7.63
CA ASP A 28 -6.74 6.20 6.34
C ASP A 28 -8.23 5.89 6.53
N PRO A 29 -9.15 6.78 6.11
CA PRO A 29 -10.58 6.56 6.24
C PRO A 29 -11.08 5.38 5.40
N LEU A 30 -10.31 4.94 4.40
CA LEU A 30 -10.65 3.83 3.53
C LEU A 30 -10.02 2.49 3.98
N GLY A 31 -9.12 2.52 4.96
CA GLY A 31 -8.55 1.32 5.58
C GLY A 31 -7.59 0.51 4.70
N TYR A 32 -6.94 1.11 3.70
CA TYR A 32 -5.90 0.44 2.92
C TYR A 32 -4.54 0.42 3.64
N VAL A 33 -4.23 1.49 4.36
CA VAL A 33 -2.98 1.60 5.13
C VAL A 33 -3.11 0.87 6.46
N ARG A 34 -2.05 0.18 6.84
CA ARG A 34 -1.99 -0.52 8.13
C ARG A 34 -1.95 0.47 9.31
N PRO A 35 -2.74 0.23 10.38
CA PRO A 35 -2.81 1.15 11.52
C PRO A 35 -1.57 1.15 12.42
N ASP A 36 -0.71 0.12 12.32
CA ASP A 36 0.52 -0.01 13.11
C ASP A 36 1.76 0.60 12.43
N LEU A 37 1.57 1.21 11.26
CA LEU A 37 2.66 1.83 10.52
C LEU A 37 2.93 3.24 11.05
N GLU A 38 4.07 3.38 11.72
CA GLU A 38 4.52 4.63 12.32
C GLU A 38 5.90 5.02 11.80
N PHE A 39 6.13 6.33 11.66
CA PHE A 39 7.39 6.92 11.22
C PHE A 39 7.89 7.90 12.27
N GLU A 40 9.20 8.17 12.32
CA GLU A 40 9.72 9.22 13.19
C GLU A 40 9.22 10.61 12.74
N HIS A 41 9.06 11.54 13.69
CA HIS A 41 8.67 12.93 13.38
C HIS A 41 9.57 13.63 12.34
N THR A 42 10.82 13.20 12.22
CA THR A 42 11.79 13.71 11.23
C THR A 42 11.31 13.51 9.78
N PHE A 43 10.45 12.53 9.53
CA PHE A 43 9.87 12.27 8.20
C PHE A 43 8.73 13.22 7.83
N ALA A 44 8.20 14.02 8.76
CA ALA A 44 7.07 14.92 8.50
C ALA A 44 7.36 15.90 7.34
N ALA A 45 8.52 16.56 7.36
CA ALA A 45 8.93 17.48 6.30
C ALA A 45 9.07 16.78 4.94
N LEU A 46 9.54 15.52 4.94
CA LEU A 46 9.64 14.73 3.72
C LEU A 46 8.25 14.42 3.15
N PHE A 47 7.30 14.06 4.01
CA PHE A 47 5.92 13.77 3.60
C PHE A 47 5.19 15.01 3.07
N GLU A 48 5.44 16.20 3.62
CA GLU A 48 4.91 17.46 3.07
C GLU A 48 5.41 17.73 1.64
N MET A 49 6.60 17.22 1.27
CA MET A 49 7.15 17.35 -0.08
C MET A 49 6.60 16.31 -1.07
N PHE A 50 5.87 15.29 -0.60
CA PHE A 50 5.26 14.27 -1.44
C PHE A 50 3.90 14.74 -1.96
N ASP A 51 3.93 15.78 -2.79
CA ASP A 51 2.76 16.37 -3.45
C ASP A 51 2.64 15.97 -4.94
N GLY A 52 3.59 15.19 -5.45
CA GLY A 52 3.69 14.78 -6.85
C GLY A 52 4.31 15.82 -7.79
N SER A 53 4.73 16.99 -7.29
CA SER A 53 5.31 18.07 -8.10
C SER A 53 6.82 17.91 -8.31
N HIS A 54 7.48 17.15 -7.45
CA HIS A 54 8.93 16.95 -7.46
C HIS A 54 9.31 15.51 -7.76
N ARG A 55 10.39 15.34 -8.52
CA ARG A 55 11.01 14.03 -8.72
C ARG A 55 11.84 13.64 -7.50
N ILE A 56 11.96 12.33 -7.24
CA ILE A 56 12.78 11.81 -6.12
C ILE A 56 14.21 12.38 -6.11
N ASP A 57 14.85 12.49 -7.27
CA ASP A 57 16.21 13.03 -7.39
C ASP A 57 16.29 14.51 -7.00
N GLN A 58 15.23 15.28 -7.23
CA GLN A 58 15.15 16.70 -6.87
C GLN A 58 14.80 16.92 -5.38
N LEU A 59 14.17 15.93 -4.74
CA LEU A 59 13.85 16.02 -3.32
C LEU A 59 15.11 16.00 -2.46
N LEU A 60 16.15 15.26 -2.88
CA LEU A 60 17.44 15.24 -2.18
C LEU A 60 18.15 16.59 -2.20
N ASP A 61 18.05 17.35 -3.28
CA ASP A 61 18.67 18.68 -3.37
C ASP A 61 18.09 19.66 -2.34
N ARG A 62 16.91 19.34 -1.79
CA ARG A 62 16.21 20.16 -0.80
C ARG A 62 16.38 19.66 0.63
N ILE A 63 16.83 18.41 0.79
CA ILE A 63 17.10 17.81 2.09
C ILE A 63 18.61 17.94 2.27
N ASP A 64 19.03 18.93 3.06
CA ASP A 64 20.43 19.30 3.26
C ASP A 64 21.23 18.14 3.85
N HIS A 65 21.77 17.26 3.00
CA HIS A 65 22.40 16.01 3.39
C HIS A 65 23.91 16.04 3.08
N PRO A 66 24.80 15.97 4.07
CA PRO A 66 26.25 16.01 3.89
C PRO A 66 26.86 14.68 3.38
N THR A 67 26.05 13.77 2.82
CA THR A 67 26.43 12.37 2.52
C THR A 67 26.51 12.12 1.01
N ASP A 68 27.18 11.04 0.59
CA ASP A 68 27.24 10.60 -0.82
C ASP A 68 25.83 10.55 -1.45
N SER A 69 25.57 11.46 -2.37
CA SER A 69 24.25 11.70 -2.97
C SER A 69 23.69 10.46 -3.67
N ASN A 70 24.55 9.56 -4.17
CA ASN A 70 24.09 8.32 -4.81
C ASN A 70 23.49 7.35 -3.80
N GLN A 71 24.13 7.21 -2.63
CA GLN A 71 23.62 6.33 -1.57
C GLN A 71 22.32 6.89 -1.00
N ALA A 72 22.25 8.20 -0.77
CA ALA A 72 21.03 8.87 -0.32
C ALA A 72 19.86 8.65 -1.30
N LEU A 73 20.12 8.71 -2.62
CA LEU A 73 19.11 8.45 -3.65
C LEU A 73 18.62 7.02 -3.64
N GLN A 74 19.50 6.05 -3.40
CA GLN A 74 19.11 4.65 -3.29
C GLN A 74 18.21 4.43 -2.06
N HIS A 75 18.57 5.01 -0.91
CA HIS A 75 17.76 4.91 0.30
C HIS A 75 16.41 5.59 0.15
N LEU A 76 16.36 6.82 -0.36
CA LEU A 76 15.10 7.52 -0.61
C LEU A 76 14.23 6.77 -1.64
N SER A 77 14.84 6.22 -2.68
CA SER A 77 14.12 5.40 -3.67
C SER A 77 13.53 4.13 -3.05
N ALA A 78 14.26 3.46 -2.16
CA ALA A 78 13.77 2.27 -1.45
C ALA A 78 12.64 2.64 -0.47
N PHE A 79 12.77 3.77 0.22
CA PHE A 79 11.74 4.29 1.11
C PHE A 79 10.45 4.60 0.35
N VAL A 80 10.52 5.32 -0.77
CA VAL A 80 9.36 5.59 -1.63
C VAL A 80 8.72 4.30 -2.18
N GLN A 81 9.53 3.29 -2.52
CA GLN A 81 9.03 1.99 -2.95
C GLN A 81 8.25 1.28 -1.82
N MET A 82 8.74 1.32 -0.58
CA MET A 82 8.02 0.76 0.56
C MET A 82 6.68 1.47 0.80
N LEU A 83 6.64 2.81 0.70
CA LEU A 83 5.39 3.56 0.84
C LEU A 83 4.38 3.25 -0.29
N ASP A 84 4.86 2.95 -1.50
CA ASP A 84 4.01 2.47 -2.60
C ASP A 84 3.39 1.10 -2.32
N GLU A 85 4.18 0.21 -1.72
CA GLU A 85 3.75 -1.15 -1.33
C GLU A 85 2.73 -1.12 -0.19
N GLU A 86 2.88 -0.19 0.75
CA GLU A 86 1.94 0.06 1.85
C GLU A 86 0.72 0.90 1.42
N LEU A 87 0.55 1.18 0.11
CA LEU A 87 -0.59 1.90 -0.46
C LEU A 87 -0.81 3.30 0.12
N ILE A 88 0.25 3.95 0.60
CA ILE A 88 0.24 5.32 1.11
C ILE A 88 0.24 6.32 -0.04
N LEU A 89 0.93 5.99 -1.13
CA LEU A 89 1.11 6.89 -2.26
C LEU A 89 -0.04 6.80 -3.27
N ASP A 90 -0.40 7.95 -3.85
CA ASP A 90 -1.32 8.06 -4.98
C ASP A 90 -0.59 7.59 -6.24
N SER A 91 -0.66 6.28 -6.49
CA SER A 91 0.12 5.61 -7.52
C SER A 91 -0.71 4.61 -8.33
N PRO A 92 -0.17 4.10 -9.45
CA PRO A 92 -0.78 3.00 -10.19
C PRO A 92 -0.95 1.71 -9.37
N SER A 93 -0.16 1.51 -8.30
CA SER A 93 -0.30 0.38 -7.38
C SER A 93 -1.57 0.56 -6.53
N PHE A 94 -1.74 1.74 -5.93
CA PHE A 94 -2.96 2.10 -5.21
C PHE A 94 -4.21 2.03 -6.10
N ALA A 95 -4.17 2.62 -7.30
CA ALA A 95 -5.31 2.60 -8.23
C ALA A 95 -5.77 1.16 -8.57
N ARG A 96 -4.83 0.22 -8.73
CA ARG A 96 -5.14 -1.20 -8.96
C ARG A 96 -5.71 -1.88 -7.72
N ALA A 97 -5.14 -1.62 -6.55
CA ALA A 97 -5.65 -2.16 -5.28
C ALA A 97 -7.09 -1.69 -5.02
N ARG A 98 -7.33 -0.39 -5.22
CA ARG A 98 -8.67 0.22 -5.12
C ARG A 98 -9.64 -0.42 -6.10
N GLN A 99 -9.29 -0.51 -7.39
CA GLN A 99 -10.13 -1.16 -8.39
C GLN A 99 -10.46 -2.61 -8.06
N PHE A 100 -9.53 -3.34 -7.45
CA PHE A 100 -9.74 -4.74 -7.06
C PHE A 100 -10.66 -4.86 -5.84
N LEU A 101 -10.45 -4.02 -4.82
CA LEU A 101 -11.15 -4.11 -3.52
C LEU A 101 -12.53 -3.44 -3.54
N GLU A 102 -12.73 -2.40 -4.35
CA GLU A 102 -14.02 -1.70 -4.49
C GLU A 102 -14.92 -2.33 -5.57
N ARG A 103 -14.53 -3.46 -6.17
CA ARG A 103 -15.38 -4.16 -7.13
C ARG A 103 -16.56 -4.83 -6.43
N ASP A 104 -17.78 -4.38 -6.76
CA ASP A 104 -19.04 -4.91 -6.23
C ASP A 104 -19.21 -6.43 -6.40
N CYS A 105 -18.58 -7.00 -7.42
CA CYS A 105 -18.54 -8.43 -7.67
C CYS A 105 -17.11 -8.89 -7.98
N ILE A 106 -16.51 -9.65 -7.08
CA ILE A 106 -15.38 -10.52 -7.42
C ILE A 106 -15.99 -11.77 -8.04
N GLU A 107 -15.74 -12.00 -9.33
CA GLU A 107 -16.19 -13.23 -9.99
C GLU A 107 -15.59 -14.44 -9.22
N PRO A 108 -16.41 -15.36 -8.72
CA PRO A 108 -15.93 -16.45 -7.90
C PRO A 108 -15.17 -17.46 -8.77
N VAL A 109 -13.84 -17.32 -8.80
CA VAL A 109 -12.94 -18.15 -9.63
C VAL A 109 -12.99 -19.64 -9.23
N CYS A 110 -13.40 -19.95 -8.00
CA CYS A 110 -13.43 -21.30 -7.46
C CYS A 110 -14.84 -21.92 -7.34
N ALA A 111 -15.93 -21.16 -7.52
CA ALA A 111 -17.27 -21.66 -7.19
C ALA A 111 -17.82 -22.69 -8.20
N GLY A 112 -17.32 -22.71 -9.43
CA GLY A 112 -17.90 -23.53 -10.52
C GLY A 112 -17.12 -24.79 -10.91
N ARG A 113 -16.10 -25.22 -10.14
CA ARG A 113 -15.27 -26.39 -10.51
C ARG A 113 -14.93 -27.34 -9.37
N VAL A 114 -15.24 -26.98 -8.13
CA VAL A 114 -14.86 -27.77 -6.95
C VAL A 114 -15.95 -28.77 -6.57
N TYR A 115 -17.19 -28.51 -6.97
CA TYR A 115 -18.34 -29.35 -6.65
C TYR A 115 -18.98 -29.90 -7.92
N PRO A 116 -19.43 -31.16 -7.94
CA PRO A 116 -20.20 -31.69 -9.06
C PRO A 116 -21.52 -30.93 -9.23
N ASP A 117 -21.86 -30.58 -10.47
CA ASP A 117 -23.12 -29.89 -10.80
C ASP A 117 -24.33 -30.84 -10.70
N ASN A 118 -24.09 -32.15 -10.76
CA ASN A 118 -25.13 -33.17 -10.63
C ASN A 118 -25.47 -33.42 -9.15
N PRO A 119 -26.74 -33.29 -8.72
CA PRO A 119 -27.14 -33.48 -7.33
C PRO A 119 -26.76 -34.83 -6.73
N THR A 120 -26.80 -35.90 -7.53
CA THR A 120 -26.43 -37.25 -7.09
C THR A 120 -24.93 -37.38 -6.86
N GLU A 121 -24.13 -36.79 -7.75
CA GLU A 121 -22.67 -36.79 -7.64
C GLU A 121 -22.18 -35.89 -6.49
N LEU A 122 -22.86 -34.75 -6.28
CA LEU A 122 -22.61 -33.86 -5.15
C LEU A 122 -22.86 -34.57 -3.82
N HIS A 123 -23.97 -35.31 -3.72
CA HIS A 123 -24.31 -36.07 -2.52
C HIS A 123 -23.23 -37.11 -2.21
N ALA A 124 -22.83 -37.92 -3.19
CA ALA A 124 -21.76 -38.91 -3.02
C ALA A 124 -20.41 -38.27 -2.65
N PHE A 125 -20.10 -37.10 -3.22
CA PHE A 125 -18.90 -36.35 -2.91
C PHE A 125 -18.89 -35.86 -1.45
N ILE A 126 -20.00 -35.32 -0.96
CA ILE A 126 -20.14 -34.84 0.43
C ILE A 126 -20.03 -36.01 1.43
N GLU A 127 -20.73 -37.12 1.17
CA GLU A 127 -20.66 -38.31 2.03
C GLU A 127 -19.21 -38.84 2.16
N ARG A 128 -18.43 -38.80 1.07
CA ARG A 128 -17.02 -39.23 1.08
C ARG A 128 -16.13 -38.30 1.91
N ILE A 129 -16.41 -36.99 1.95
CA ILE A 129 -15.66 -36.03 2.77
C ILE A 129 -16.01 -36.19 4.25
N LEU A 130 -17.27 -36.45 4.57
CA LEU A 130 -17.73 -36.55 5.96
C LEU A 130 -17.38 -37.90 6.61
N ALA A 131 -17.10 -38.92 5.80
CA ALA A 131 -16.69 -40.25 6.27
C ALA A 131 -15.17 -40.42 6.51
N SER A 132 -14.36 -39.39 6.22
CA SER A 132 -12.91 -39.34 6.50
C SER A 132 -12.60 -38.56 7.77
#